data_AF-A0AA37NNV2-F1
#
_entry.id   AF-A0AA37NNV2-F1
#
_cell.length_a   1.000
_cell.length_b   1.000
_cell.length_c   1.000
_cell.angle_alpha   90.00
_cell.angle_beta   90.00
_cell.angle_gamma   90.00
#
_symmetry.space_group_name_H-M   'P 1'
#
loop_
_entity.id
_entity.type
_entity.pdbx_description
1 polymer ?
#
loop_
_entity_poly.entity_id
_entity_poly.type
_entity_poly.pdbx_seq_one_letter_code
_entity_poly.pdbx_strand_id
1 'polypeptide(L)'
;METQSISLNVHPQILDLYEVLEKNGLHKQKEDVQSLVGYIESMEYNLSVMMNEIQEMHAEVNLLHDKGIRAKCAKIVTKAEDKILQVGTMVSVAKGKVVESAGAAVKAFKEKGKSALVQAVESMRIPAALSKIKSGFSHAAQSMRQYAGQIDVIREELHEVGGHMKNAGRAFLGRPAKQNGILEANKGVLAKLRGVLESCGAAFSKMARGADKLMEKAQRGKEPEEQKQSVKSELRQLKTEHSEKAKVPVSKEQAR
;
A
#
# COMPACT_ATOMS: atom_id res chain seq x y z
N MET A 1 13.00 -25.56 8.05
CA MET A 1 14.07 -24.65 7.62
C MET A 1 13.42 -23.32 7.34
N GLU A 2 13.51 -22.39 8.28
CA GLU A 2 13.10 -20.99 8.04
C GLU A 2 14.16 -20.40 7.11
N THR A 3 13.83 -20.22 5.84
CA THR A 3 14.63 -19.40 4.95
C THR A 3 14.58 -17.98 5.51
N GLN A 4 15.70 -17.52 6.08
CA GLN A 4 15.90 -16.10 6.35
C GLN A 4 15.59 -15.34 5.06
N SER A 5 14.49 -14.57 5.08
CA SER A 5 14.04 -13.77 3.95
C SER A 5 15.06 -12.66 3.72
N ILE A 6 15.94 -12.84 2.73
CA ILE A 6 16.92 -11.83 2.33
C ILE A 6 16.14 -10.56 1.92
N SER A 7 16.55 -9.41 2.44
CA SER A 7 15.98 -8.12 2.03
C SER A 7 16.21 -7.90 0.54
N LEU A 8 15.18 -7.46 -0.18
CA LEU A 8 15.25 -7.14 -1.61
C LEU A 8 16.36 -6.14 -1.94
N ASN A 9 16.68 -5.23 -1.01
CA ASN A 9 17.70 -4.19 -1.21
C ASN A 9 19.12 -4.75 -1.38
N VAL A 10 19.39 -5.95 -0.87
CA VAL A 10 20.69 -6.62 -0.98
C VAL A 10 20.60 -7.92 -1.79
N HIS A 11 19.44 -8.18 -2.40
CA HIS A 11 19.22 -9.42 -3.14
C HIS A 11 20.02 -9.40 -4.46
N PRO A 12 20.85 -10.42 -4.75
CA PRO A 12 21.76 -10.40 -5.90
C PRO A 12 21.06 -10.12 -7.24
N GLN A 13 19.94 -10.78 -7.52
CA GLN A 13 19.17 -10.57 -8.76
C GLN A 13 18.62 -9.14 -8.90
N ILE A 14 18.33 -8.47 -7.79
CA ILE A 14 17.83 -7.08 -7.79
C ILE A 14 18.99 -6.12 -8.04
N LEU A 15 20.12 -6.34 -7.36
CA LEU A 15 21.34 -5.56 -7.57
C LEU A 15 21.87 -5.68 -9.01
N ASP A 16 21.91 -6.90 -9.55
CA ASP A 16 22.27 -7.17 -10.94
C ASP A 16 21.35 -6.42 -11.92
N LEU A 17 20.04 -6.42 -11.65
CA LEU A 17 19.09 -5.68 -12.48
C LEU A 17 19.35 -4.16 -12.42
N TYR A 18 19.61 -3.60 -11.23
CA TYR A 18 19.94 -2.19 -11.10
C TYR A 18 21.19 -1.81 -11.89
N GLU A 19 22.23 -2.64 -11.82
CA GLU A 19 23.48 -2.42 -12.54
C GLU A 19 23.27 -2.48 -14.06
N VAL A 20 22.55 -3.50 -14.54
CA VAL A 20 22.25 -3.67 -15.97
C VAL A 20 21.39 -2.53 -16.50
N LEU A 21 20.37 -2.07 -15.76
CA LEU A 21 19.56 -0.93 -16.15
C LEU A 21 20.40 0.36 -16.23
N GLU A 22 21.25 0.61 -15.24
CA GLU A 22 22.13 1.78 -15.19
C GLU A 22 23.08 1.82 -16.38
N LYS A 23 23.80 0.72 -16.63
CA LYS A 23 24.78 0.62 -17.74
C LYS A 23 24.13 0.79 -19.13
N ASN A 24 22.82 0.57 -19.24
CA ASN A 24 22.07 0.69 -20.49
C ASN A 24 21.28 2.00 -20.61
N GLY A 25 21.44 2.94 -19.66
CA GLY A 25 20.75 4.24 -19.65
C GLY A 25 19.24 4.14 -19.37
N LEU A 26 18.79 3.05 -18.74
CA LEU A 26 17.39 2.80 -18.40
C LEU A 26 17.07 3.32 -16.97
N HIS A 27 17.40 4.59 -16.73
CA HIS A 27 17.33 5.19 -15.39
C HIS A 27 15.89 5.23 -14.84
N LYS A 28 14.90 5.50 -15.70
CA LYS A 28 13.48 5.51 -15.34
C LYS A 28 13.04 4.14 -14.83
N GLN A 29 13.34 3.09 -15.59
CA GLN A 29 13.00 1.71 -15.24
C GLN A 29 13.68 1.30 -13.92
N LYS A 30 14.93 1.72 -13.72
CA LYS A 30 15.64 1.49 -12.45
C LYS A 30 14.93 2.17 -11.28
N GLU A 31 14.56 3.44 -11.42
CA GLU A 31 13.82 4.18 -10.39
C GLU A 31 12.47 3.51 -10.05
N ASP A 32 11.74 3.06 -11.07
CA ASP A 32 10.46 2.36 -10.89
C ASP A 32 10.64 1.03 -10.13
N VAL A 33 11.66 0.23 -10.48
CA VAL A 33 11.98 -1.02 -9.78
C VAL A 33 12.46 -0.75 -8.34
N GLN A 34 13.32 0.26 -8.14
CA GLN A 34 13.78 0.67 -6.80
C GLN A 34 12.62 1.10 -5.91
N SER A 35 11.70 1.88 -6.45
CA SER A 35 10.53 2.34 -5.73
C SER A 35 9.59 1.17 -5.37
N LEU A 36 9.42 0.19 -6.25
CA LEU A 36 8.67 -1.03 -5.97
C LEU A 36 9.33 -1.86 -4.86
N VAL A 37 10.64 -2.07 -4.95
CA VAL A 37 11.42 -2.83 -3.95
C VAL A 37 11.33 -2.16 -2.58
N GLY A 38 11.59 -0.86 -2.50
CA GLY A 38 11.50 -0.11 -1.25
C GLY A 38 10.08 -0.11 -0.67
N TYR A 39 9.05 -0.05 -1.53
CA TYR A 39 7.67 -0.15 -1.10
C TYR A 39 7.36 -1.53 -0.49
N ILE A 40 7.72 -2.63 -1.15
CA ILE A 40 7.50 -3.99 -0.64
C ILE A 40 8.17 -4.20 0.71
N GLU A 41 9.44 -3.81 0.86
CA GLU A 41 10.18 -3.93 2.13
C GLU A 41 9.51 -3.12 3.26
N SER A 42 9.06 -1.90 2.95
CA SER A 42 8.30 -1.09 3.91
C SER A 42 6.98 -1.76 4.31
N MET A 43 6.31 -2.45 3.38
CA MET A 43 5.08 -3.16 3.68
C MET A 43 5.33 -4.38 4.58
N GLU A 44 6.36 -5.17 4.30
CA GLU A 44 6.75 -6.30 5.15
C GLU A 44 7.04 -5.83 6.59
N TYR A 45 7.77 -4.72 6.75
CA TYR A 45 8.02 -4.12 8.05
C TYR A 45 6.74 -3.64 8.75
N ASN A 46 5.87 -2.89 8.07
CA ASN A 46 4.63 -2.42 8.68
C ASN A 46 3.71 -3.58 9.10
N LEU A 47 3.69 -4.67 8.31
CA LEU A 47 2.95 -5.88 8.62
C LEU A 47 3.50 -6.63 9.82
N SER A 48 4.82 -6.67 10.00
CA SER A 48 5.41 -7.29 11.20
C SER A 48 5.11 -6.50 12.46
N VAL A 49 5.13 -5.16 12.40
CA VAL A 49 4.71 -4.29 13.51
C VAL A 49 3.23 -4.54 13.86
N MET A 50 2.34 -4.55 12.88
CA MET A 50 0.92 -4.84 13.12
C MET A 50 0.70 -6.25 13.68
N MET A 51 1.45 -7.25 13.21
CA MET A 51 1.36 -8.60 13.73
C MET A 51 1.70 -8.64 15.23
N ASN A 52 2.76 -7.93 15.65
CA ASN A 52 3.12 -7.81 17.07
C ASN A 52 1.98 -7.17 17.88
N GLU A 53 1.38 -6.07 17.40
CA GLU A 53 0.25 -5.43 18.08
C GLU A 53 -0.95 -6.40 18.24
N ILE A 54 -1.25 -7.22 17.22
CA ILE A 54 -2.32 -8.21 17.32
C ILE A 54 -1.97 -9.35 18.30
N GLN A 55 -0.71 -9.78 18.37
CA GLN A 55 -0.29 -10.77 19.37
C GLN A 55 -0.45 -10.24 20.80
N GLU A 56 -0.15 -8.96 21.03
CA GLU A 56 -0.42 -8.31 22.31
C GLU A 56 -1.93 -8.29 22.63
N MET A 57 -2.79 -8.07 21.64
CA MET A 57 -4.24 -8.13 21.85
C MET A 57 -4.73 -9.51 22.30
N HIS A 58 -4.13 -10.60 21.86
CA HIS A 58 -4.48 -11.94 22.37
C HIS A 58 -4.24 -12.04 23.87
N ALA A 59 -3.16 -11.43 24.39
CA ALA A 59 -2.90 -11.36 25.81
C ALA A 59 -3.93 -10.47 26.54
N GLU A 60 -4.26 -9.31 25.97
CA GLU A 60 -5.27 -8.39 26.52
C GLU A 60 -6.66 -9.03 26.63
N VAL A 61 -7.07 -9.82 25.63
CA VAL A 61 -8.35 -10.54 25.65
C VAL A 61 -8.44 -11.46 26.87
N ASN A 62 -7.33 -12.06 27.32
CA ASN A 62 -7.35 -12.94 28.49
C ASN A 62 -7.65 -12.21 29.81
N LEU A 63 -7.49 -10.89 29.85
CA LEU A 63 -7.83 -10.05 31.00
C LEU A 63 -9.34 -9.79 31.13
N LEU A 64 -10.15 -10.07 30.09
CA LEU A 64 -11.59 -9.89 30.13
C LEU A 64 -12.25 -10.87 31.09
N HIS A 65 -12.94 -10.40 32.13
CA HIS A 65 -13.55 -11.29 33.12
C HIS A 65 -14.79 -12.03 32.62
N ASP A 66 -15.57 -11.41 31.75
CA ASP A 66 -16.79 -12.02 31.21
C ASP A 66 -16.43 -13.05 30.11
N LYS A 67 -16.82 -14.31 30.32
CA LYS A 67 -16.45 -15.40 29.41
C LYS A 67 -17.08 -15.25 28.01
N GLY A 68 -18.28 -14.71 27.90
CA GLY A 68 -18.97 -14.52 26.63
C GLY A 68 -18.33 -13.38 25.82
N ILE A 69 -18.08 -12.25 26.46
CA ILE A 69 -17.36 -11.11 25.87
C ILE A 69 -15.95 -11.51 25.48
N ARG A 70 -15.24 -12.25 26.35
CA ARG A 70 -13.91 -12.79 26.05
C ARG A 70 -13.92 -13.64 24.78
N ALA A 71 -14.87 -14.57 24.65
CA ALA A 71 -14.97 -15.42 23.47
C ALA A 71 -15.29 -14.62 22.19
N LYS A 72 -16.21 -13.64 22.27
CA LYS A 72 -16.51 -12.73 21.14
C LYS A 72 -15.26 -11.94 20.72
N CYS A 73 -14.53 -11.38 21.69
CA CYS A 73 -13.32 -10.59 21.43
C CYS A 73 -12.19 -11.46 20.86
N ALA A 74 -11.92 -12.63 21.43
CA ALA A 74 -10.92 -13.58 20.92
C ALA A 74 -11.16 -13.88 19.43
N LYS A 75 -12.42 -14.15 19.05
CA LYS A 75 -12.81 -14.38 17.66
C LYS A 75 -12.53 -13.17 16.76
N ILE A 76 -12.71 -11.95 17.25
CA ILE A 76 -12.41 -10.73 16.50
C ILE A 76 -10.90 -10.57 16.32
N VAL A 77 -10.10 -10.79 17.38
CA VAL A 77 -8.63 -10.72 17.33
C VAL A 77 -8.07 -11.75 16.36
N THR A 78 -8.53 -13.01 16.40
CA THR A 78 -8.13 -14.04 15.44
C THR A 78 -8.46 -13.64 14.00
N LYS A 79 -9.65 -13.09 13.74
CA LYS A 79 -10.01 -12.61 12.40
C LYS A 79 -9.14 -11.44 11.91
N ALA A 80 -8.67 -10.59 12.82
CA ALA A 80 -7.74 -9.52 12.52
C ALA A 80 -6.36 -10.08 12.18
N GLU A 81 -5.87 -11.03 12.97
CA GLU A 81 -4.64 -11.78 12.71
C GLU A 81 -4.64 -12.46 11.34
N ASP A 82 -5.68 -13.24 11.04
CA ASP A 82 -5.86 -13.91 9.75
C ASP A 82 -5.83 -12.93 8.58
N LYS A 83 -6.38 -11.72 8.78
CA LYS A 83 -6.40 -10.69 7.75
C LYS A 83 -4.99 -10.12 7.50
N ILE A 84 -4.21 -9.89 8.55
CA ILE A 84 -2.81 -9.44 8.43
C ILE A 84 -1.98 -10.52 7.75
N LEU A 85 -2.12 -11.78 8.15
CA LEU A 85 -1.41 -12.91 7.55
C LEU A 85 -1.74 -13.05 6.06
N GLN A 86 -3.04 -12.97 5.69
CA GLN A 86 -3.47 -13.03 4.29
C GLN A 86 -2.81 -11.95 3.43
N VAL A 87 -2.79 -10.71 3.92
CA VAL A 87 -2.14 -9.60 3.22
C VAL A 87 -0.61 -9.75 3.22
N GLY A 88 -0.03 -10.27 4.29
CA GLY A 88 1.39 -10.61 4.36
C GLY A 88 1.80 -11.62 3.30
N THR A 89 1.04 -12.71 3.14
CA THR A 89 1.27 -13.67 2.05
C THR A 89 1.22 -13.00 0.68
N MET A 90 0.27 -12.10 0.44
CA MET A 90 0.20 -11.36 -0.83
C MET A 90 1.47 -10.51 -1.08
N VAL A 91 1.99 -9.83 -0.05
CA VAL A 91 3.23 -9.04 -0.14
C VAL A 91 4.43 -9.96 -0.39
N SER A 92 4.55 -11.07 0.32
CA SER A 92 5.64 -12.05 0.11
C SER A 92 5.59 -12.68 -1.28
N VAL A 93 4.40 -12.95 -1.83
CA VAL A 93 4.24 -13.40 -3.22
C VAL A 93 4.70 -12.32 -4.20
N ALA A 94 4.39 -11.05 -3.94
CA ALA A 94 4.90 -9.95 -4.78
C ALA A 94 6.43 -9.85 -4.70
N LYS A 95 7.01 -10.00 -3.51
CA LYS A 95 8.46 -10.06 -3.29
C LYS A 95 9.12 -11.14 -4.14
N GLY A 96 8.62 -12.38 -4.06
CA GLY A 96 9.14 -13.49 -4.87
C GLY A 96 9.06 -13.22 -6.38
N LYS A 97 7.92 -12.68 -6.85
CA LYS A 97 7.77 -12.34 -8.28
C LYS A 97 8.72 -11.24 -8.75
N VAL A 98 9.01 -10.26 -7.92
CA VAL A 98 9.97 -9.19 -8.25
C VAL A 98 11.37 -9.78 -8.40
N VAL A 99 11.77 -10.67 -7.50
CA VAL A 99 13.05 -11.39 -7.56
C VAL A 99 13.15 -12.26 -8.82
N GLU A 100 12.15 -13.09 -9.08
CA GLU A 100 12.08 -13.95 -10.27
C GLU A 100 12.15 -13.12 -11.56
N SER A 101 11.38 -12.02 -11.63
CA SER A 101 11.34 -11.18 -12.82
C SER A 101 12.64 -10.41 -13.02
N ALA A 102 13.32 -10.00 -11.95
CA ALA A 102 14.62 -9.37 -12.05
C ALA A 102 15.68 -10.33 -12.59
N GLY A 103 15.70 -11.57 -12.09
CA GLY A 103 16.55 -12.63 -12.64
C GLY A 103 16.27 -12.90 -14.12
N ALA A 104 14.99 -12.96 -14.50
CA ALA A 104 14.59 -13.14 -15.90
C ALA A 104 15.02 -11.97 -16.80
N ALA A 105 14.92 -10.72 -16.32
CA ALA A 105 15.33 -9.54 -17.06
C ALA A 105 16.85 -9.48 -17.28
N VAL A 106 17.64 -9.79 -16.24
CA VAL A 106 19.11 -9.88 -16.35
C VAL A 106 19.52 -11.00 -17.32
N LYS A 107 18.83 -12.15 -17.27
CA LYS A 107 19.06 -13.25 -18.21
C LYS A 107 18.74 -12.85 -19.65
N ALA A 108 17.58 -12.23 -19.88
CA ALA A 108 17.16 -11.76 -21.20
C ALA A 108 18.15 -10.75 -21.79
N PHE A 109 18.70 -9.86 -20.95
CA PHE A 109 19.77 -8.95 -21.35
C PHE A 109 21.04 -9.70 -21.80
N LYS A 110 21.50 -10.68 -21.02
CA LYS A 110 22.70 -11.46 -21.34
C LYS A 110 22.56 -12.23 -22.67
N GLU A 111 21.36 -12.71 -22.98
CA GLU A 111 21.10 -13.52 -24.17
C GLU A 111 20.80 -12.69 -25.42
N LYS A 112 20.10 -11.57 -25.28
CA LYS A 112 19.48 -10.84 -26.41
C LYS A 112 19.69 -9.32 -26.38
N GLY A 113 20.42 -8.80 -25.40
CA GLY A 113 20.78 -7.39 -25.29
C GLY A 113 19.66 -6.47 -24.80
N LYS A 114 19.84 -5.17 -25.03
CA LYS A 114 19.02 -4.07 -24.44
C LYS A 114 17.53 -4.15 -24.77
N SER A 115 17.16 -4.53 -25.99
CA SER A 115 15.74 -4.61 -26.38
C SER A 115 14.97 -5.64 -25.54
N ALA A 116 15.57 -6.82 -25.33
CA ALA A 116 14.99 -7.87 -24.51
C ALA A 116 14.93 -7.49 -23.02
N LEU A 117 15.91 -6.71 -22.53
CA LEU A 117 15.87 -6.13 -21.18
C LEU A 117 14.66 -5.22 -20.99
N VAL A 118 14.41 -4.29 -21.91
CA VAL A 118 13.26 -3.38 -21.84
C VAL A 118 11.95 -4.18 -21.81
N GLN A 119 11.81 -5.14 -22.73
CA GLN A 119 10.62 -5.99 -22.78
C GLN A 119 10.42 -6.81 -21.50
N ALA A 120 11.50 -7.35 -20.92
CA ALA A 120 11.43 -8.14 -19.69
C ALA A 120 11.02 -7.28 -18.48
N VAL A 121 11.52 -6.05 -18.40
CA VAL A 121 11.14 -5.10 -17.33
C VAL A 121 9.69 -4.66 -17.48
N GLU A 122 9.22 -4.39 -18.70
CA GLU A 122 7.80 -4.12 -18.94
C GLU A 122 6.90 -5.31 -18.54
N SER A 123 7.42 -6.53 -18.74
CA SER A 123 6.73 -7.78 -18.36
C SER A 123 6.63 -7.99 -16.85
N MET A 124 7.38 -7.26 -16.03
CA MET A 124 7.18 -7.21 -14.58
C MET A 124 5.80 -6.66 -14.20
N ARG A 125 5.15 -5.91 -15.10
CA ARG A 125 3.79 -5.33 -14.93
C ARG A 125 3.60 -4.65 -13.56
N ILE A 126 4.56 -3.81 -13.19
CA ILE A 126 4.62 -3.12 -11.89
C ILE A 126 3.28 -2.44 -11.52
N PRO A 127 2.61 -1.68 -12.40
CA PRO A 127 1.33 -1.05 -12.05
C PRO A 127 0.23 -2.05 -11.72
N ALA A 128 0.19 -3.20 -12.41
CA ALA A 128 -0.80 -4.25 -12.15
C ALA A 128 -0.52 -4.98 -10.83
N ALA A 129 0.75 -5.18 -10.49
CA ALA A 129 1.14 -5.74 -9.19
C ALA A 129 0.74 -4.82 -8.04
N LEU A 130 1.04 -3.52 -8.16
CA LEU A 130 0.65 -2.51 -7.16
C LEU A 130 -0.86 -2.36 -7.03
N SER A 131 -1.62 -2.49 -8.13
CA SER A 131 -3.09 -2.46 -8.09
C SER A 131 -3.67 -3.59 -7.25
N LYS A 132 -3.12 -4.80 -7.37
CA LYS A 132 -3.53 -5.95 -6.54
C LYS A 132 -3.19 -5.72 -5.07
N ILE A 133 -2.00 -5.21 -4.79
CA ILE A 133 -1.56 -4.89 -3.42
C ILE A 133 -2.46 -3.81 -2.80
N LYS A 134 -2.74 -2.73 -3.55
CA LYS A 134 -3.68 -1.68 -3.15
C LYS A 134 -5.03 -2.27 -2.75
N SER A 135 -5.61 -3.11 -3.60
CA SER A 135 -6.90 -3.75 -3.34
C SER A 135 -6.88 -4.59 -2.06
N GLY A 136 -5.84 -5.41 -1.86
CA GLY A 136 -5.67 -6.21 -0.65
C GLY A 136 -5.60 -5.34 0.62
N PHE A 137 -4.84 -4.26 0.59
CA PHE A 137 -4.77 -3.31 1.70
C PHE A 137 -6.08 -2.55 1.94
N SER A 138 -6.77 -2.09 0.88
CA SER A 138 -8.07 -1.43 1.03
C SER A 138 -9.11 -2.36 1.67
N HIS A 139 -9.13 -3.62 1.25
CA HIS A 139 -10.04 -4.62 1.82
C HIS A 139 -9.69 -4.95 3.29
N ALA A 140 -8.41 -5.06 3.61
CA ALA A 140 -7.97 -5.25 5.00
C ALA A 140 -8.31 -4.05 5.88
N ALA A 141 -8.14 -2.82 5.39
CA ALA A 141 -8.56 -1.62 6.10
C ALA A 141 -10.06 -1.62 6.41
N GLN A 142 -10.89 -2.02 5.44
CA GLN A 142 -12.33 -2.16 5.65
C GLN A 142 -12.66 -3.25 6.67
N SER A 143 -12.00 -4.40 6.60
CA SER A 143 -12.18 -5.50 7.55
C SER A 143 -11.85 -5.03 8.98
N MET A 144 -10.74 -4.33 9.18
CA MET A 144 -10.34 -3.80 10.49
C MET A 144 -11.35 -2.80 11.06
N ARG A 145 -11.92 -1.92 10.23
CA ARG A 145 -13.01 -1.02 10.65
C ARG A 145 -14.26 -1.78 11.06
N GLN A 146 -14.63 -2.83 10.34
CA GLN A 146 -15.77 -3.68 10.69
C GLN A 146 -15.54 -4.41 12.02
N TYR A 147 -14.32 -4.89 12.26
CA TYR A 147 -13.94 -5.51 13.52
C TYR A 147 -13.99 -4.53 14.69
N ALA A 148 -13.50 -3.29 14.50
CA ALA A 148 -13.64 -2.23 15.49
C ALA A 148 -15.12 -1.92 15.79
N GLY A 149 -15.98 -1.86 14.78
CA GLY A 149 -17.42 -1.70 14.95
C GLY A 149 -18.09 -2.86 15.72
N GLN A 150 -17.60 -4.10 15.57
CA GLN A 150 -18.07 -5.22 16.38
C GLN A 150 -17.68 -5.08 17.86
N ILE A 151 -16.51 -4.50 18.15
CA ILE A 151 -16.11 -4.16 19.53
C ILE A 151 -17.02 -3.06 20.10
N ASP A 152 -17.42 -2.07 19.29
CA ASP A 152 -18.37 -1.03 19.71
C ASP A 152 -19.73 -1.64 20.12
N VAL A 153 -20.28 -2.55 19.32
CA VAL A 153 -21.52 -3.28 19.68
C VAL A 153 -21.37 -4.05 20.99
N ILE A 154 -20.24 -4.74 21.20
CA ILE A 154 -19.98 -5.45 22.47
C ILE A 154 -19.90 -4.47 23.65
N ARG A 155 -19.32 -3.29 23.43
CA ARG A 155 -19.21 -2.25 24.47
C ARG A 155 -20.57 -1.68 24.84
N GLU A 156 -21.46 -1.50 23.86
CA GLU A 156 -22.85 -1.07 24.06
C GLU A 156 -23.63 -2.13 24.85
N GLU A 157 -23.58 -3.40 24.44
CA GLU A 157 -24.21 -4.53 25.17
C GLU A 157 -23.73 -4.59 26.64
N LEU A 158 -22.43 -4.44 26.87
CA LEU A 158 -21.84 -4.43 28.21
C LEU A 158 -22.33 -3.22 29.04
N HIS A 159 -22.53 -2.06 28.39
CA HIS A 159 -23.04 -0.87 29.05
C HIS A 159 -24.50 -1.04 29.48
N GLU A 160 -25.36 -1.54 28.59
CA GLU A 160 -26.79 -1.77 28.86
C GLU A 160 -26.98 -2.80 29.98
N VAL A 161 -26.36 -3.97 29.88
CA VAL A 161 -26.44 -5.03 30.91
C VAL A 161 -25.87 -4.54 32.25
N GLY A 162 -24.76 -3.78 32.19
CA GLY A 162 -24.13 -3.19 33.37
C GLY A 162 -24.97 -2.14 34.09
N GLY A 163 -25.78 -1.37 33.33
CA GLY A 163 -26.69 -0.35 33.84
C GLY A 163 -27.96 -0.93 34.45
N HIS A 164 -28.64 -1.83 33.75
CA HIS A 164 -29.93 -2.37 34.21
C HIS A 164 -29.80 -3.26 35.46
N MET A 165 -28.83 -4.18 35.48
CA MET A 165 -28.74 -5.17 36.55
C MET A 165 -28.32 -4.54 37.90
N LYS A 166 -27.48 -3.51 37.88
CA LYS A 166 -27.01 -2.83 39.11
C LYS A 166 -27.96 -1.76 39.61
N ASN A 167 -28.61 -1.03 38.71
CA ASN A 167 -29.61 -0.05 39.12
C ASN A 167 -30.83 -0.78 39.69
N ALA A 168 -31.23 -1.93 39.14
CA ALA A 168 -32.30 -2.75 39.71
C ALA A 168 -31.98 -3.24 41.14
N GLY A 169 -30.80 -3.85 41.36
CA GLY A 169 -30.44 -4.36 42.69
C GLY A 169 -30.20 -3.27 43.74
N ARG A 170 -29.67 -2.10 43.35
CA ARG A 170 -29.50 -0.97 44.27
C ARG A 170 -30.78 -0.18 44.50
N ALA A 171 -31.64 -0.02 43.49
CA ALA A 171 -32.97 0.55 43.66
C ALA A 171 -33.82 -0.30 44.61
N PHE A 172 -33.75 -1.63 44.49
CA PHE A 172 -34.36 -2.56 45.44
C PHE A 172 -33.85 -2.37 46.88
N LEU A 173 -32.58 -1.98 47.05
CA LEU A 173 -31.95 -1.70 48.35
C LEU A 173 -31.95 -0.21 48.74
N GLY A 174 -32.65 0.67 48.01
CA GLY A 174 -32.72 2.11 48.29
C GLY A 174 -31.39 2.88 48.17
N ARG A 175 -30.37 2.34 47.48
CA ARG A 175 -29.04 2.96 47.34
C ARG A 175 -28.85 3.64 45.98
N PRO A 176 -28.09 4.76 45.88
CA PRO A 176 -27.83 5.45 44.61
C PRO A 176 -26.96 4.59 43.67
N ALA A 177 -26.96 4.81 42.35
CA ALA A 177 -26.17 4.01 41.41
C ALA A 177 -24.64 4.06 41.69
N LYS A 178 -23.91 2.95 41.47
CA LYS A 178 -22.42 2.90 41.59
C LYS A 178 -21.81 1.88 40.61
N GLN A 179 -20.75 2.27 39.90
CA GLN A 179 -20.06 1.43 38.92
C GLN A 179 -19.07 0.46 39.61
N ASN A 180 -18.87 -0.76 39.06
CA ASN A 180 -18.02 -1.82 39.65
C ASN A 180 -16.68 -1.87 38.91
N GLY A 181 -15.57 -2.08 39.61
CA GLY A 181 -14.21 -2.13 39.04
C GLY A 181 -14.03 -3.19 37.94
N ILE A 182 -14.70 -4.35 38.03
CA ILE A 182 -14.67 -5.39 36.98
C ILE A 182 -15.26 -4.89 35.65
N LEU A 183 -16.28 -4.04 35.73
CA LEU A 183 -16.94 -3.49 34.54
C LEU A 183 -16.08 -2.41 33.88
N GLU A 184 -15.36 -1.63 34.69
CA GLU A 184 -14.37 -0.65 34.19
C GLU A 184 -13.14 -1.32 33.58
N ALA A 185 -12.64 -2.41 34.17
CA ALA A 185 -11.54 -3.19 33.60
C ALA A 185 -11.89 -3.74 32.20
N ASN A 186 -13.07 -4.37 32.05
CA ASN A 186 -13.52 -4.87 30.76
C ASN A 186 -13.68 -3.74 29.72
N LYS A 187 -14.20 -2.56 30.12
CA LYS A 187 -14.29 -1.40 29.21
C LYS A 187 -12.93 -0.91 28.75
N GLY A 188 -11.94 -0.89 29.64
CA GLY A 188 -10.57 -0.50 29.32
C GLY A 188 -9.96 -1.41 28.25
N VAL A 189 -10.10 -2.74 28.43
CA VAL A 189 -9.65 -3.73 27.45
C VAL A 189 -10.38 -3.57 26.11
N LEU A 190 -11.71 -3.43 26.11
CA LEU A 190 -12.48 -3.21 24.88
C LEU A 190 -12.07 -1.93 24.14
N ALA A 191 -11.81 -0.83 24.87
CA ALA A 191 -11.31 0.40 24.29
C ALA A 191 -9.92 0.22 23.65
N LYS A 192 -9.03 -0.52 24.31
CA LYS A 192 -7.70 -0.85 23.77
C LYS A 192 -7.80 -1.68 22.48
N LEU A 193 -8.61 -2.74 22.49
CA LEU A 193 -8.83 -3.59 21.30
C LEU A 193 -9.36 -2.77 20.11
N ARG A 194 -10.35 -1.92 20.35
CA ARG A 194 -10.89 -1.02 19.33
C ARG A 194 -9.82 -0.11 18.75
N GLY A 195 -9.00 0.51 19.60
CA GLY A 195 -7.94 1.43 19.19
C GLY A 195 -6.88 0.77 18.31
N VAL A 196 -6.45 -0.45 18.64
CA VAL A 196 -5.49 -1.21 17.82
C VAL A 196 -6.10 -1.57 16.46
N LEU A 197 -7.36 -2.02 16.41
CA LEU A 197 -8.05 -2.31 15.15
C LEU A 197 -8.17 -1.06 14.26
N GLU A 198 -8.47 0.11 14.84
CA GLU A 198 -8.50 1.37 14.10
C GLU A 198 -7.11 1.78 13.60
N SER A 199 -6.07 1.62 14.42
CA SER A 199 -4.67 1.85 14.04
C SER A 199 -4.27 0.97 12.85
N CYS A 200 -4.54 -0.33 12.92
CA CYS A 200 -4.33 -1.27 11.82
C CYS A 200 -5.10 -0.85 10.56
N GLY A 201 -6.37 -0.46 10.70
CA GLY A 201 -7.19 0.02 9.59
C GLY A 201 -6.64 1.29 8.92
N ALA A 202 -6.11 2.22 9.72
CA ALA A 202 -5.45 3.42 9.23
C ALA A 202 -4.12 3.11 8.54
N ALA A 203 -3.31 2.21 9.10
CA ALA A 203 -2.07 1.72 8.52
C ALA A 203 -2.32 1.07 7.14
N PHE A 204 -3.27 0.15 7.05
CA PHE A 204 -3.68 -0.44 5.77
C PHE A 204 -4.15 0.61 4.75
N SER A 205 -4.94 1.59 5.18
CA SER A 205 -5.39 2.68 4.30
C SER A 205 -4.22 3.54 3.79
N LYS A 206 -3.21 3.79 4.64
CA LYS A 206 -1.98 4.50 4.26
C LYS A 206 -1.18 3.68 3.25
N MET A 207 -1.05 2.38 3.47
CA MET A 207 -0.36 1.48 2.55
C MET A 207 -1.06 1.43 1.19
N ALA A 208 -2.38 1.28 1.14
CA ALA A 208 -3.16 1.32 -0.11
C ALA A 208 -2.93 2.63 -0.89
N ARG A 209 -2.95 3.79 -0.22
CA ARG A 209 -2.62 5.08 -0.84
C ARG A 209 -1.17 5.16 -1.34
N GLY A 210 -0.24 4.51 -0.63
CA GLY A 210 1.16 4.40 -1.05
C GLY A 210 1.31 3.64 -2.38
N ALA A 211 0.61 2.50 -2.51
CA ALA A 211 0.58 1.76 -3.77
C ALA A 211 0.00 2.60 -4.92
N ASP A 212 -1.09 3.34 -4.65
CA ASP A 212 -1.73 4.20 -5.64
C ASP A 212 -0.79 5.30 -6.17
N LYS A 213 -0.12 6.01 -5.25
CA LYS A 213 0.87 7.03 -5.62
C LYS A 213 2.02 6.46 -6.43
N LEU A 214 2.46 5.24 -6.11
CA LEU A 214 3.54 4.60 -6.85
C LEU A 214 3.09 4.18 -8.26
N MET A 215 1.85 3.70 -8.41
CA MET A 215 1.27 3.42 -9.72
C MET A 215 1.19 4.67 -10.60
N GLU A 216 0.70 5.78 -10.05
CA GLU A 216 0.62 7.06 -10.77
C GLU A 216 2.00 7.52 -11.26
N LYS A 217 3.04 7.40 -10.42
CA LYS A 217 4.43 7.73 -10.79
C LYS A 217 4.96 6.86 -11.94
N ALA A 218 4.73 5.55 -11.86
CA ALA A 218 5.16 4.60 -12.89
C ALA A 218 4.41 4.81 -14.22
N GLN A 219 3.18 5.35 -14.19
CA GLN A 219 2.39 5.64 -15.39
C GLN A 219 2.72 6.98 -16.04
N ARG A 220 3.00 8.04 -15.24
CA ARG A 220 3.45 9.35 -15.76
C ARG A 220 4.72 9.29 -16.60
N GLY A 221 5.55 8.26 -16.41
CA GLY A 221 6.74 8.00 -17.21
C GLY A 221 6.51 7.54 -18.66
N LYS A 222 5.26 7.25 -19.04
CA LYS A 222 4.89 6.79 -20.38
C LYS A 222 4.35 7.89 -21.30
N GLU A 223 4.30 9.15 -20.83
CA GLU A 223 4.05 10.27 -21.72
C GLU A 223 5.20 10.33 -22.76
N PRO A 224 4.89 10.44 -24.07
CA PRO A 224 5.92 10.48 -25.09
C PRO A 224 6.85 11.66 -24.83
N GLU A 225 8.16 11.39 -24.76
CA GLU A 225 9.22 12.41 -24.84
C GLU A 225 9.17 13.24 -26.14
N GLU A 226 8.18 13.04 -27.01
CA GLU A 226 7.96 13.75 -28.27
C GLU A 226 7.22 15.10 -28.12
N GLN A 227 6.71 15.46 -26.94
CA GLN A 227 6.05 16.75 -26.71
C GLN A 227 6.93 17.83 -26.07
N LYS A 228 8.25 17.66 -26.05
CA LYS A 228 9.11 18.85 -26.02
C LYS A 228 9.08 19.44 -27.42
N GLN A 229 8.11 20.33 -27.68
CA GLN A 229 8.03 21.17 -28.88
C GLN A 229 9.45 21.54 -29.31
N SER A 230 9.89 20.93 -30.41
CA SER A 230 11.21 21.20 -30.96
C SER A 230 11.16 22.61 -31.51
N VAL A 231 11.55 23.59 -30.69
CA VAL A 231 11.72 25.01 -31.05
C VAL A 231 12.57 25.15 -32.33
N LYS A 232 13.40 24.14 -32.63
CA LYS A 232 14.22 24.02 -33.85
C LYS A 232 13.41 23.77 -35.13
N SER A 233 12.24 23.13 -35.04
CA SER A 233 11.32 22.91 -36.16
C SER A 233 10.50 24.16 -36.48
N GLU A 234 9.99 24.84 -35.43
CA GLU A 234 9.31 26.14 -35.55
C GLU A 234 10.27 27.24 -36.06
N LEU A 235 11.51 27.29 -35.58
CA LEU A 235 12.54 28.22 -36.11
C LEU A 235 12.90 27.95 -37.57
N ARG A 236 12.85 26.69 -38.02
CA ARG A 236 13.11 26.34 -39.42
C ARG A 236 11.95 26.79 -40.31
N GLN A 237 10.71 26.58 -39.88
CA GLN A 237 9.51 27.03 -40.60
C GLN A 237 9.47 28.56 -40.73
N LEU A 238 9.75 29.30 -39.65
CA LEU A 238 9.85 30.77 -39.66
C LEU A 238 10.99 31.29 -40.57
N LYS A 239 12.12 30.58 -40.65
CA LYS A 239 13.21 30.93 -41.58
C LYS A 239 12.85 30.68 -43.04
N THR A 240 12.13 29.61 -43.35
CA THR A 240 11.62 29.36 -44.71
C THR A 240 10.57 30.39 -45.12
N GLU A 241 9.64 30.74 -44.25
CA GLU A 241 8.62 31.76 -44.54
C GLU A 241 9.21 33.16 -44.75
N HIS A 242 10.26 33.53 -44.01
CA HIS A 242 10.96 34.80 -44.24
C HIS A 242 11.81 34.80 -45.52
N SER A 243 12.31 33.63 -45.96
CA SER A 243 13.09 33.53 -47.20
C SER A 243 12.21 33.54 -48.45
N GLU A 244 10.98 33.02 -48.36
CA GLU A 244 10.00 33.05 -49.46
C GLU A 244 9.38 34.43 -49.65
N LYS A 245 9.11 35.17 -48.56
CA LYS A 245 8.62 36.57 -48.65
C LYS A 245 9.65 37.55 -49.22
N ALA A 246 10.94 37.21 -49.20
CA ALA A 246 12.01 38.03 -49.79
C ALA A 246 12.22 37.78 -51.30
N LYS A 247 11.50 36.84 -51.93
CA LYS A 247 11.72 36.43 -53.33
C LYS A 247 10.57 36.76 -54.30
N VAL A 248 9.55 37.51 -53.89
CA VAL A 248 8.48 37.92 -54.83
C VAL A 248 8.96 39.10 -55.70
N PRO A 249 9.00 38.98 -57.05
CA PRO A 249 9.40 40.09 -57.93
C PRO A 249 8.27 41.10 -58.12
N VAL A 250 8.68 42.38 -58.18
CA VAL A 250 7.88 43.57 -58.48
C VAL A 250 7.10 43.44 -59.78
N SER A 251 5.81 43.81 -59.77
CA SER A 251 5.03 44.08 -61.00
C SER A 251 4.82 45.57 -61.16
N LYS A 252 5.24 46.08 -62.33
CA LYS A 252 5.23 47.48 -62.75
C LYS A 252 3.79 47.98 -62.96
N GLU A 253 3.49 49.15 -62.41
CA GLU A 253 2.25 49.89 -62.66
C GLU A 253 2.44 50.79 -63.90
N GLN A 254 1.60 50.58 -64.92
CA GLN A 254 1.55 51.39 -66.14
C GLN A 254 0.58 52.56 -65.96
N ALA A 255 1.07 53.75 -66.28
CA ALA A 255 0.34 55.02 -66.27
C ALA A 255 -0.80 55.07 -67.31
N ARG A 256 -1.86 55.79 -66.96
CA ARG A 256 -2.79 56.46 -67.88
C ARG A 256 -2.94 57.91 -67.44
#